data_AF-A0A0G1WU93-F1
#
_entry.id   AF-A0A0G1WU93-F1
#
_cell.length_a   1.000
_cell.length_b   1.000
_cell.length_c   1.000
_cell.angle_alpha   90.00
_cell.angle_beta   90.00
_cell.angle_gamma   90.00
#
_symmetry.space_group_name_H-M   'P 1'
#
loop_
_entity.id
_entity.type
_entity.pdbx_description
1 polymer ?
#
loop_
_entity_poly.entity_id
_entity_poly.type
_entity_poly.pdbx_seq_one_letter_code
_entity_poly.pdbx_strand_id
1 'polypeptide(L)'
;MLFTVCGRVIRGTHIGRRLGFPTANLDRKTQCTDKRRLPHGIYGGVVTLPDGKKTYRAGIVIGPLDKKGLPKIEAHLLNFSGNLYGKKLCLTAMRYVRAFKVFKSEEALKKQIAKDLANVRAIITR
;
A
#
# COMPACT_ATOMS: atom_id res chain seq x y z
N MET A 1 -0.62 -14.77 6.75
CA MET A 1 -0.13 -13.37 6.86
C MET A 1 1.32 -13.36 6.40
N LEU A 2 1.71 -12.48 5.47
CA LEU A 2 3.07 -12.42 4.95
C LEU A 2 3.94 -11.51 5.80
N PHE A 3 3.51 -10.26 6.06
CA PHE A 3 4.21 -9.34 6.95
C PHE A 3 3.30 -8.19 7.40
N THR A 4 3.75 -7.46 8.41
CA THR A 4 3.15 -6.19 8.85
C THR A 4 4.21 -5.12 8.88
N VAL A 5 3.84 -3.91 8.45
CA VAL A 5 4.66 -2.71 8.58
C VAL A 5 3.80 -1.58 9.13
N CYS A 6 4.34 -0.86 10.12
CA CYS A 6 3.66 0.29 10.69
C CYS A 6 4.48 1.56 10.45
N GLY A 7 3.82 2.70 10.23
CA GLY A 7 4.49 3.98 10.03
C GLY A 7 3.52 5.16 10.01
N ARG A 8 4.04 6.38 10.12
CA ARG A 8 3.24 7.59 9.96
C ARG A 8 2.94 7.84 8.49
N VAL A 9 1.74 8.30 8.18
CA VAL A 9 1.36 8.66 6.80
C VAL A 9 1.90 10.05 6.46
N ILE A 10 2.62 10.13 5.35
CA ILE A 10 3.18 11.37 4.80
C ILE A 10 2.64 11.66 3.41
N ARG A 11 2.86 12.88 2.93
CA ARG A 11 2.60 13.26 1.55
C ARG A 11 3.57 12.52 0.61
N GLY A 12 3.01 11.92 -0.43
CA GLY A 12 3.76 11.31 -1.54
C GLY A 12 3.71 12.17 -2.79
N THR A 13 3.87 11.56 -3.96
CA THR A 13 3.81 12.26 -5.26
C THR A 13 2.39 12.50 -5.78
N HIS A 14 1.36 12.07 -5.04
CA HIS A 14 -0.06 12.22 -5.37
C HIS A 14 -0.52 11.60 -6.71
N ILE A 15 0.31 10.81 -7.39
CA ILE A 15 -0.03 10.14 -8.65
C ILE A 15 -1.28 9.27 -8.49
N GLY A 16 -1.33 8.44 -7.45
CA GLY A 16 -2.50 7.60 -7.17
C GLY A 16 -3.79 8.41 -7.07
N ARG A 17 -3.78 9.54 -6.35
CA ARG A 17 -4.95 10.43 -6.22
C ARG A 17 -5.39 10.99 -7.58
N ARG A 18 -4.45 11.44 -8.41
CA ARG A 18 -4.74 11.93 -9.77
C ARG A 18 -5.41 10.86 -10.64
N LEU A 19 -5.01 9.60 -10.47
CA LEU A 19 -5.55 8.47 -11.22
C LEU A 19 -6.87 7.90 -10.65
N GLY A 20 -7.38 8.43 -9.53
CA GLY A 20 -8.58 7.94 -8.85
C GLY A 20 -8.32 6.86 -7.78
N PHE A 21 -7.06 6.58 -7.45
CA PHE A 21 -6.64 5.57 -6.48
C PHE A 21 -5.75 6.21 -5.38
N PRO A 22 -6.30 7.04 -4.48
CA PRO A 22 -5.52 7.69 -3.43
C PRO A 22 -4.78 6.67 -2.56
N THR A 23 -3.50 6.92 -2.27
CA THR A 23 -2.66 6.04 -1.44
C THR A 23 -2.17 6.72 -0.18
N ALA A 24 -2.24 6.01 0.95
CA ALA A 24 -1.51 6.36 2.17
C ALA A 24 -0.06 5.92 2.01
N ASN A 25 0.88 6.86 2.04
CA ASN A 25 2.32 6.61 1.93
C ASN A 25 2.92 6.57 3.34
N LEU A 26 3.57 5.47 3.72
CA LEU A 26 4.24 5.39 5.03
C LEU A 26 5.60 6.08 4.98
N ASP A 27 5.92 6.87 6.01
CA ASP A 27 7.22 7.50 6.17
C ASP A 27 8.30 6.48 6.50
N ARG A 28 9.26 6.33 5.57
CA ARG A 28 10.42 5.44 5.68
C ARG A 28 11.23 5.63 6.97
N LYS A 29 11.28 6.84 7.52
CA LYS A 29 11.98 7.10 8.80
C LYS A 29 11.28 6.52 10.02
N THR A 30 9.96 6.33 9.92
CA THR A 30 9.11 5.83 11.01
C THR A 30 8.59 4.43 10.74
N GLN A 31 8.91 3.85 9.59
CA GLN A 31 8.52 2.51 9.21
C GLN A 31 9.22 1.49 10.12
N CYS A 32 8.44 0.77 10.92
CA CYS A 32 8.89 -0.43 11.60
C CYS A 32 8.63 -1.61 10.66
N THR A 33 9.59 -1.90 9.78
CA THR A 33 9.52 -3.04 8.86
C THR A 33 10.04 -4.29 9.54
N ASP A 34 9.33 -5.39 9.33
CA ASP A 34 9.93 -6.71 9.47
C ASP A 34 11.19 -6.82 8.59
N LYS A 35 12.28 -7.39 9.12
CA LYS A 35 13.57 -7.53 8.40
C LYS A 35 13.52 -8.53 7.25
N ARG A 36 12.42 -9.27 7.09
CA ARG A 36 12.21 -10.18 5.96
C ARG A 36 12.27 -9.43 4.63
N ARG A 37 13.20 -9.83 3.76
CA ARG A 37 13.27 -9.34 2.38
C ARG A 37 12.10 -9.88 1.58
N LEU A 38 11.11 -9.03 1.34
CA LEU A 38 9.97 -9.36 0.50
C LEU A 38 10.19 -8.88 -0.94
N PRO A 39 9.67 -9.62 -1.93
CA PRO A 39 9.66 -9.15 -3.30
C PRO A 39 9.02 -7.76 -3.43
N HIS A 40 9.59 -6.91 -4.28
CA HIS A 40 8.88 -5.70 -4.69
C HIS A 40 7.63 -6.10 -5.48
N GLY A 41 6.48 -5.60 -5.07
CA GLY A 41 5.23 -6.08 -5.62
C GLY A 41 3.98 -5.41 -5.08
N ILE A 42 2.87 -5.90 -5.60
CA ILE A 42 1.53 -5.58 -5.16
C ILE A 42 1.04 -6.72 -4.28
N TYR A 43 0.43 -6.36 -3.18
CA TYR A 43 -0.09 -7.27 -2.18
C TYR A 43 -1.53 -6.92 -1.86
N GLY A 44 -2.35 -7.93 -1.56
CA GLY A 44 -3.63 -7.77 -0.91
C GLY A 44 -3.46 -7.93 0.59
N GLY A 45 -4.13 -7.08 1.37
CA GLY A 45 -4.05 -7.12 2.83
C GLY A 45 -5.06 -6.22 3.51
N VAL A 46 -4.77 -5.86 4.75
CA VAL A 46 -5.58 -4.96 5.57
C VAL A 46 -4.74 -3.81 6.12
N VAL A 47 -5.39 -2.67 6.35
CA VAL A 47 -4.84 -1.50 7.03
C VAL A 47 -5.61 -1.28 8.32
N THR A 48 -4.89 -1.30 9.44
CA THR A 48 -5.42 -0.98 10.75
C THR A 48 -5.21 0.51 11.06
N LEU A 49 -6.29 1.19 11.43
CA LEU A 49 -6.26 2.60 11.86
C LEU A 49 -5.65 2.75 13.27
N PRO A 50 -5.27 3.98 13.70
CA PRO A 50 -4.61 4.18 14.99
C PRO A 50 -5.40 3.69 16.21
N ASP A 51 -6.74 3.69 16.13
CA ASP A 51 -7.61 3.22 17.19
C ASP A 51 -7.59 1.69 17.38
N GLY A 52 -6.96 0.95 16.45
CA GLY A 52 -6.90 -0.52 16.47
C GLY A 52 -8.24 -1.22 16.21
N LYS A 53 -9.34 -0.48 16.15
CA LYS A 53 -10.71 -1.01 16.07
C LYS A 53 -11.18 -1.17 14.64
N LYS A 54 -10.70 -0.32 13.72
CA LYS A 54 -11.12 -0.33 12.33
C LYS A 54 -10.03 -0.80 11.39
N THR A 55 -10.36 -1.82 10.60
CA THR A 55 -9.54 -2.31 9.50
C THR A 55 -10.21 -2.03 8.15
N TYR A 56 -9.39 -1.82 7.13
CA TYR A 56 -9.84 -1.72 5.74
C TYR A 56 -9.03 -2.67 4.89
N ARG A 57 -9.69 -3.41 4.00
CA ARG A 57 -9.00 -4.12 2.93
C ARG A 57 -8.22 -3.14 2.08
N ALA A 58 -7.05 -3.55 1.60
CA ALA A 58 -6.17 -2.66 0.87
C ALA A 58 -5.34 -3.38 -0.19
N GLY A 59 -5.10 -2.67 -1.29
CA GLY A 59 -3.98 -2.95 -2.17
C GLY A 59 -2.74 -2.25 -1.62
N ILE A 60 -1.68 -3.02 -1.34
CA ILE A 60 -0.43 -2.57 -0.74
C ILE A 60 0.68 -2.67 -1.78
N VAL A 61 1.46 -1.61 -1.93
CA VAL A 61 2.63 -1.55 -2.80
C VAL A 61 3.87 -1.64 -1.92
N ILE A 62 4.74 -2.60 -2.22
CA ILE A 62 6.15 -2.59 -1.80
C ILE A 62 6.95 -2.23 -3.04
N GLY A 63 7.39 -0.99 -3.10
CA GLY A 63 8.16 -0.44 -4.20
C GLY A 63 9.67 -0.59 -4.00
N PRO A 64 10.46 -0.06 -4.95
CA PRO A 64 11.91 -0.09 -4.87
C PRO A 64 12.46 0.61 -3.62
N LEU A 65 13.67 0.18 -3.23
CA LEU A 65 14.45 0.80 -2.16
C LEU A 65 14.96 2.17 -2.59
N ASP A 66 15.14 3.08 -1.63
CA ASP A 66 15.90 4.31 -1.86
C ASP A 66 17.40 4.14 -1.64
N LYS A 67 18.15 5.23 -1.76
CA LYS A 67 19.60 5.28 -1.55
C LYS A 67 20.05 4.79 -0.16
N LYS A 68 19.15 4.73 0.82
CA LYS A 68 19.42 4.25 2.18
C LYS A 68 18.90 2.81 2.40
N GLY A 69 18.43 2.15 1.34
CA GLY A 69 17.93 0.78 1.41
C GLY A 69 16.51 0.66 1.98
N LEU A 70 15.75 1.75 2.08
CA LEU A 70 14.39 1.73 2.66
C LEU A 70 13.32 1.62 1.56
N PRO A 71 12.38 0.66 1.65
CA PRO A 71 11.37 0.46 0.62
C PRO A 71 10.36 1.60 0.56
N LYS A 72 9.80 1.86 -0.63
CA LYS A 72 8.56 2.65 -0.73
C LYS A 72 7.39 1.77 -0.29
N ILE A 73 6.57 2.24 0.65
CA ILE A 73 5.38 1.49 1.09
C ILE A 73 4.15 2.39 1.00
N GLU A 74 3.17 1.91 0.24
CA GLU A 74 1.92 2.62 0.00
C GLU A 74 0.73 1.67 0.12
N ALA A 75 -0.43 2.18 0.54
CA ALA A 75 -1.66 1.42 0.52
C ALA A 75 -2.83 2.25 -0.02
N HIS A 76 -3.60 1.66 -0.93
CA HIS A 76 -4.93 2.13 -1.30
C HIS A 76 -5.95 1.36 -0.45
N LEU A 77 -6.61 2.05 0.47
CA LEU A 77 -7.65 1.47 1.33
C LEU A 77 -8.97 1.41 0.56
N LEU A 78 -9.51 0.21 0.39
CA LEU A 78 -10.77 0.00 -0.29
C LEU A 78 -11.92 0.61 0.52
N ASN A 79 -12.76 1.40 -0.15
CA ASN A 79 -13.95 2.03 0.41
C ASN A 79 -13.67 3.01 1.57
N PHE A 80 -12.43 3.48 1.71
CA PHE A 80 -12.07 4.51 2.69
C PHE A 80 -12.21 5.91 2.08
N SER A 81 -12.79 6.82 2.87
CA SER A 81 -12.79 8.26 2.60
C SER A 81 -12.30 9.02 3.83
N GLY A 82 -11.45 10.01 3.63
CA GLY A 82 -10.96 10.89 4.70
C GLY A 82 -9.46 11.21 4.60
N ASN A 83 -8.94 11.85 5.64
CA ASN A 83 -7.54 12.24 5.73
C ASN A 83 -6.78 11.36 6.74
N LEU A 84 -5.68 10.77 6.29
CA LEU A 84 -4.79 9.91 7.11
C LEU A 84 -3.44 10.56 7.41
N TYR A 85 -3.12 11.74 6.87
CA TYR A 85 -1.83 12.39 7.08
C TYR A 85 -1.52 12.58 8.57
N GLY A 86 -0.27 12.29 8.95
CA GLY A 86 0.23 12.37 10.32
C GLY A 86 -0.17 11.19 11.21
N LYS A 87 -1.18 10.39 10.82
CA LYS A 87 -1.63 9.22 11.59
C LYS A 87 -0.67 8.04 11.41
N LYS A 88 -0.47 7.26 12.46
CA LYS A 88 0.27 5.98 12.39
C LYS A 88 -0.68 4.87 11.93
N LEU A 89 -0.34 4.19 10.85
CA LEU A 89 -1.10 3.04 10.34
C LEU A 89 -0.25 1.79 10.43
N CYS A 90 -0.91 0.63 10.48
CA CYS A 90 -0.28 -0.67 10.30
C CYS A 90 -0.88 -1.37 9.07
N LEU A 91 -0.02 -1.72 8.12
CA LEU A 91 -0.34 -2.41 6.88
C LEU A 91 0.05 -3.87 7.03
N THR A 92 -0.92 -4.78 6.99
CA THR A 92 -0.70 -6.21 7.07
C THR A 92 -0.94 -6.83 5.70
N ALA A 93 0.13 -7.22 5.01
CA ALA A 93 0.02 -7.92 3.74
C ALA A 93 -0.27 -9.41 3.97
N MET A 94 -1.21 -9.94 3.20
CA MET A 94 -1.72 -11.30 3.38
C MET A 94 -1.50 -12.18 2.16
N ARG A 95 -1.60 -11.61 0.95
CA ARG A 95 -1.45 -12.33 -0.32
C ARG A 95 -0.61 -11.50 -1.28
N TYR A 96 0.29 -12.15 -1.99
CA TYR A 96 1.00 -11.55 -3.12
C TYR A 96 0.08 -11.55 -4.35
N VAL A 97 0.01 -10.41 -5.04
CA VAL A 97 -0.84 -10.23 -6.24
C VAL A 97 0.00 -10.34 -7.50
N ARG A 98 1.10 -9.57 -7.56
CA ARG A 98 2.02 -9.55 -8.72
C ARG A 98 3.30 -8.80 -8.41
N ALA A 99 4.29 -8.95 -9.28
CA ALA A 99 5.55 -8.22 -9.21
C ALA A 99 5.34 -6.72 -9.47
N PHE A 100 6.25 -5.90 -8.92
CA PHE A 100 6.29 -4.46 -9.20
C PHE A 100 6.62 -4.25 -10.67
N LYS A 101 5.94 -3.29 -11.30
CA LYS A 101 6.10 -2.99 -12.73
C LYS A 101 5.97 -1.49 -12.95
N VAL A 102 6.89 -0.94 -13.75
CA VAL A 102 6.80 0.42 -14.28
C VAL A 102 6.01 0.39 -15.59
N PHE A 103 5.17 1.41 -15.80
CA PHE A 103 4.31 1.53 -16.97
C PHE A 103 4.75 2.72 -17.83
N LYS A 104 4.62 2.58 -19.15
CA LYS A 104 4.99 3.61 -20.12
C LYS A 104 3.95 4.72 -20.25
N SER A 105 2.73 4.53 -19.75
CA SER A 105 1.66 5.52 -19.76
C SER A 105 0.78 5.45 -18.52
N GLU A 106 0.16 6.58 -18.18
CA GLU A 106 -0.79 6.66 -17.07
C GLU A 106 -2.03 5.79 -17.28
N GLU A 107 -2.53 5.69 -18.51
CA GLU A 107 -3.66 4.83 -18.86
C GLU A 107 -3.36 3.35 -18.62
N ALA A 108 -2.16 2.89 -19.00
CA ALA A 108 -1.75 1.51 -18.74
C ALA A 108 -1.62 1.23 -17.23
N LEU A 109 -1.07 2.19 -16.48
CA LEU A 109 -0.99 2.11 -15.03
C LEU A 109 -2.39 2.06 -14.39
N LYS A 110 -3.30 2.95 -14.79
CA LYS A 110 -4.67 3.05 -14.29
C LYS A 110 -5.44 1.74 -14.51
N LYS A 111 -5.37 1.18 -15.72
CA LYS A 111 -5.97 -0.13 -16.05
C LYS A 111 -5.41 -1.25 -15.18
N GLN A 112 -4.10 -1.27 -14.95
CA GLN A 112 -3.51 -2.28 -14.10
C GLN A 112 -3.93 -2.13 -12.63
N ILE A 113 -3.95 -0.91 -12.08
CA ILE A 113 -4.39 -0.68 -10.70
C ILE A 113 -5.83 -1.16 -10.51
N ALA A 114 -6.73 -0.87 -11.46
CA ALA A 114 -8.11 -1.35 -11.40
C ALA A 114 -8.17 -2.89 -11.35
N LYS A 115 -7.41 -3.58 -12.20
CA LYS A 115 -7.31 -5.05 -12.20
C LYS A 115 -6.75 -5.59 -10.88
N ASP A 116 -5.72 -4.95 -10.35
CA ASP A 116 -5.11 -5.36 -9.08
C ASP A 116 -6.11 -5.23 -7.92
N LEU A 117 -6.84 -4.11 -7.84
CA LEU A 117 -7.83 -3.88 -6.79
C LEU A 117 -9.05 -4.80 -6.92
N ALA A 118 -9.48 -5.13 -8.14
CA ALA A 118 -10.51 -6.14 -8.36
C ALA A 118 -10.07 -7.52 -7.83
N ASN A 119 -8.81 -7.91 -8.10
CA ASN A 119 -8.25 -9.16 -7.55
C ASN A 119 -8.17 -9.10 -6.01
N VAL A 120 -7.66 -8.01 -5.44
CA VAL A 120 -7.62 -7.80 -3.97
C VAL A 120 -9.01 -7.94 -3.35
N ARG A 121 -10.05 -7.37 -3.97
CA ARG A 121 -11.44 -7.49 -3.51
C ARG A 121 -11.92 -8.94 -3.48
N ALA A 122 -11.45 -9.79 -4.40
CA ALA A 122 -11.83 -11.20 -4.47
C ALA A 122 -11.04 -12.07 -3.47
N ILE A 123 -9.74 -11.84 -3.30
CA ILE A 123 -8.86 -12.72 -2.52
C ILE A 123 -8.71 -12.32 -1.04
N ILE A 124 -9.10 -11.09 -0.68
CA ILE A 124 -9.07 -10.60 0.71
C ILE A 124 -10.50 -10.50 1.24
N THR A 125 -10.81 -11.36 2.21
CA THR A 125 -12.16 -11.55 2.77
C THR A 125 -12.28 -11.10 4.24
N ARG A 126 -11.18 -10.64 4.84
CA ARG A 126 -11.14 -10.08 6.20
C ARG A 126 -11.12 -8.57 6.19
#